data_AF-A0A349IKP9-F1
#
_entry.id   AF-A0A349IKP9-F1
#
_cell.length_a   1.000
_cell.length_b   1.000
_cell.length_c   1.000
_cell.angle_alpha   90.00
_cell.angle_beta   90.00
_cell.angle_gamma   90.00
#
_symmetry.space_group_name_H-M   'P 1'
#
loop_
_entity.id
_entity.type
_entity.pdbx_description
1 polymer ?
#
loop_
_entity_poly.entity_id
_entity_poly.type
_entity_poly.pdbx_seq_one_letter_code
_entity_poly.pdbx_strand_id
1 'polypeptide(L)'
;MNSEMEGMLDTYLFEVNGLLDRLDEMLVNDEKAGDFSTDDVNEIFRIMHTIKGSSAMMEFSSLSVIAHRIEDLFFFIRDKGIDFLNPDQKKELFDLMFKSEDYLRGEVSKVEAGEPLETNIDNFQQVIDSFLARLKNDEAIAEGKAPAEAAPAAGTAAPASGVKLPDDPTAQVFFHLFLEEGVGMENLRAFMVVNTLKEAGFDFRYYPADMDNNPDSAKTIIEDGFYLAFDSLDNATAAEEIIKAQGHVKKYDLIDAPKAEAAEAEAAVEEPAPAPAPAPVAAPAPAAAPKPAPKAEEKKTSTPAAQQKSNGPVKQSLISVNLQKLDALNDLVGEIVITESMVTSSPVLQQLPADSMDSFMKSARQLRKLTDDLQDISMSLRMVSISGVFQKMNRIVRDMKSKLNKDVRLTIIGEDTEVDKTIVDSIQDPIMHIVRNSMDHG
;
A
#
# COMPACT_ATOMS: atom_id res chain seq x y z
N MET A 1 -12.79 -12.33 16.99
CA MET A 1 -12.56 -13.13 15.77
C MET A 1 -11.50 -14.20 16.07
N ASN A 2 -10.86 -14.84 15.08
CA ASN A 2 -9.65 -15.65 15.35
C ASN A 2 -8.51 -14.73 15.80
N SER A 3 -7.76 -15.13 16.82
CA SER A 3 -6.65 -14.34 17.39
C SER A 3 -5.55 -13.98 16.37
N GLU A 4 -5.39 -14.77 15.30
CA GLU A 4 -4.47 -14.48 14.19
C GLU A 4 -4.95 -13.32 13.31
N MET A 5 -6.28 -13.18 13.15
CA MET A 5 -6.88 -12.12 12.33
C MET A 5 -6.91 -10.79 13.10
N GLU A 6 -7.04 -10.82 14.42
CA GLU A 6 -6.87 -9.64 15.29
C GLU A 6 -5.43 -9.10 15.22
N GLY A 7 -4.41 -9.97 15.29
CA GLY A 7 -3.00 -9.54 15.16
C GLY A 7 -2.63 -9.02 13.76
N MET A 8 -3.27 -9.55 12.71
CA MET A 8 -3.13 -9.01 11.34
C MET A 8 -3.78 -7.64 11.21
N LEU A 9 -4.97 -7.46 11.80
CA LEU A 9 -5.69 -6.20 11.83
C LEU A 9 -4.91 -5.10 12.58
N ASP A 10 -4.39 -5.41 13.77
CA ASP A 10 -3.54 -4.47 14.54
C ASP A 10 -2.32 -3.99 13.73
N THR A 11 -1.70 -4.91 12.97
CA THR A 11 -0.54 -4.61 12.12
C THR A 11 -0.94 -3.73 10.93
N TYR A 12 -2.05 -4.05 10.27
CA TYR A 12 -2.62 -3.26 9.17
C TYR A 12 -2.97 -1.83 9.61
N LEU A 13 -3.68 -1.69 10.73
CA LEU A 13 -4.10 -0.40 11.28
C LEU A 13 -2.89 0.46 11.66
N PHE A 14 -1.86 -0.13 12.26
CA PHE A 14 -0.62 0.58 12.56
C PHE A 14 0.11 1.06 11.30
N GLU A 15 0.22 0.22 10.27
CA GLU A 15 0.85 0.58 8.99
C GLU A 15 0.08 1.70 8.27
N VAL A 16 -1.23 1.54 8.08
CA VAL A 16 -2.03 2.50 7.31
C VAL A 16 -2.16 3.85 8.02
N ASN A 17 -2.35 3.88 9.35
CA ASN A 17 -2.33 5.16 10.08
C ASN A 17 -0.97 5.87 9.94
N GLY A 18 0.15 5.16 10.10
CA GLY A 18 1.49 5.74 9.94
C GLY A 18 1.77 6.25 8.52
N LEU A 19 1.23 5.58 7.50
CA LEU A 19 1.28 6.02 6.11
C LEU A 19 0.42 7.27 5.85
N LEU A 20 -0.77 7.35 6.44
CA LEU A 20 -1.65 8.53 6.34
C LEU A 20 -1.12 9.75 7.11
N ASP A 21 -0.50 9.54 8.27
CA ASP A 21 0.17 10.62 9.03
C ASP A 21 1.33 11.23 8.24
N ARG A 22 2.15 10.38 7.62
CA ARG A 22 3.22 10.84 6.74
C ARG A 22 2.68 11.57 5.50
N LEU A 23 1.52 11.15 4.98
CA LEU A 23 0.85 11.83 3.88
C LEU A 23 0.37 13.24 4.28
N ASP A 24 -0.32 13.41 5.42
CA ASP A 24 -0.76 14.74 5.90
C ASP A 24 0.43 15.69 6.06
N GLU A 25 1.52 15.24 6.68
CA GLU A 25 2.74 16.05 6.86
C GLU A 25 3.32 16.52 5.52
N MET A 26 3.44 15.62 4.54
CA MET A 26 3.90 15.96 3.20
C MET A 26 2.96 16.96 2.52
N LEU A 27 1.65 16.68 2.48
CA LEU A 27 0.67 17.55 1.84
C LEU A 27 0.63 18.96 2.47
N VAL A 28 0.79 19.07 3.79
CA VAL A 28 0.83 20.35 4.52
C VAL A 28 2.12 21.12 4.22
N ASN A 29 3.25 20.44 4.03
CA ASN A 29 4.53 21.08 3.72
C ASN A 29 4.59 21.52 2.25
N ASP A 30 4.14 20.68 1.33
CA ASP A 30 4.05 20.98 -0.11
C ASP A 30 3.07 22.14 -0.38
N GLU A 31 1.92 22.20 0.31
CA GLU A 31 1.00 23.33 0.17
C GLU A 31 1.63 24.65 0.68
N LYS A 32 2.42 24.60 1.75
CA LYS A 32 3.17 25.78 2.26
C LYS A 32 4.26 26.24 1.27
N ALA A 33 4.86 25.30 0.53
CA ALA A 33 5.78 25.60 -0.57
C ALA A 33 5.05 26.11 -1.83
N GLY A 34 3.78 25.72 -2.00
CA GLY A 34 2.94 26.02 -3.16
C GLY A 34 3.13 25.06 -4.34
N ASP A 35 3.87 23.96 -4.14
CA ASP A 35 4.20 22.97 -5.17
C ASP A 35 4.57 21.63 -4.53
N PHE A 36 4.47 20.53 -5.29
CA PHE A 36 4.97 19.22 -4.87
C PHE A 36 6.38 19.01 -5.45
N SER A 37 7.31 18.43 -4.68
CA SER A 37 8.58 18.01 -5.28
C SER A 37 8.43 16.70 -6.06
N THR A 38 9.38 16.40 -6.94
CA THR A 38 9.41 15.11 -7.65
C THR A 38 9.59 13.93 -6.71
N ASP A 39 10.27 14.12 -5.57
CA ASP A 39 10.42 13.06 -4.56
C ASP A 39 9.09 12.82 -3.82
N ASP A 40 8.34 13.89 -3.53
CA ASP A 40 7.05 13.81 -2.84
C ASP A 40 5.97 13.15 -3.73
N VAL A 41 5.90 13.49 -5.02
CA VAL A 41 5.04 12.78 -5.99
C VAL A 41 5.35 11.28 -6.04
N ASN A 42 6.63 10.91 -6.01
CA ASN A 42 7.06 9.50 -6.01
C ASN A 42 6.69 8.78 -4.71
N GLU A 43 6.78 9.46 -3.57
CA GLU A 43 6.49 8.86 -2.28
C GLU A 43 4.98 8.78 -2.00
N ILE A 44 4.18 9.77 -2.42
CA ILE A 44 2.71 9.69 -2.41
C ILE A 44 2.23 8.49 -3.25
N PHE A 45 2.79 8.29 -4.44
CA PHE A 45 2.51 7.10 -5.26
C PHE A 45 2.79 5.78 -4.50
N ARG A 46 3.91 5.70 -3.76
CA ARG A 46 4.26 4.51 -2.96
C ARG A 46 3.36 4.31 -1.74
N ILE A 47 2.98 5.39 -1.06
CA ILE A 47 2.03 5.36 0.04
C ILE A 47 0.71 4.76 -0.46
N MET A 48 0.18 5.28 -1.57
CA MET A 48 -1.08 4.78 -2.16
C MET A 48 -0.98 3.33 -2.63
N HIS A 49 0.12 2.96 -3.29
CA HIS A 49 0.37 1.57 -3.70
C HIS A 49 0.37 0.59 -2.51
N THR A 50 0.95 1.02 -1.38
CA THR A 50 1.04 0.21 -0.16
C THR A 50 -0.34 0.08 0.50
N ILE A 51 -1.07 1.19 0.68
CA ILE A 51 -2.44 1.21 1.22
C ILE A 51 -3.38 0.38 0.34
N LYS A 52 -3.28 0.48 -0.99
CA LYS A 52 -4.05 -0.35 -1.94
C LYS A 52 -3.82 -1.83 -1.69
N GLY A 53 -2.55 -2.25 -1.61
CA GLY A 53 -2.14 -3.64 -1.44
C GLY A 53 -2.55 -4.22 -0.09
N SER A 54 -2.25 -3.52 1.00
CA SER A 54 -2.60 -3.98 2.36
C SER A 54 -4.12 -4.01 2.57
N SER A 55 -4.86 -3.02 2.04
CA SER A 55 -6.33 -2.99 2.13
C SER A 55 -6.99 -4.08 1.28
N ALA A 56 -6.40 -4.43 0.12
CA ALA A 56 -6.87 -5.55 -0.68
C ALA A 56 -6.68 -6.90 0.03
N MET A 57 -5.55 -7.10 0.73
CA MET A 57 -5.30 -8.31 1.54
C MET A 57 -6.28 -8.45 2.71
N MET A 58 -6.79 -7.34 3.24
CA MET A 58 -7.78 -7.30 4.31
C MET A 58 -9.24 -7.29 3.80
N GLU A 59 -9.46 -7.41 2.49
CA GLU A 59 -10.77 -7.29 1.81
C GLU A 59 -11.49 -5.94 2.03
N PHE A 60 -10.75 -4.89 2.43
CA PHE A 60 -11.27 -3.53 2.62
C PHE A 60 -11.36 -2.79 1.27
N SER A 61 -12.45 -3.07 0.54
CA SER A 61 -12.66 -2.61 -0.83
C SER A 61 -12.73 -1.09 -0.99
N SER A 62 -13.38 -0.36 -0.08
CA SER A 62 -13.47 1.12 -0.14
C SER A 62 -12.08 1.77 -0.08
N LEU A 63 -11.27 1.38 0.90
CA LEU A 63 -9.89 1.82 1.07
C LEU A 63 -9.02 1.43 -0.13
N SER A 64 -9.10 0.19 -0.59
CA SER A 64 -8.28 -0.30 -1.71
C SER A 64 -8.60 0.42 -3.04
N VAL A 65 -9.88 0.64 -3.36
CA VAL A 65 -10.30 1.29 -4.61
C VAL A 65 -9.95 2.78 -4.61
N ILE A 66 -10.14 3.50 -3.50
CA ILE A 66 -9.76 4.92 -3.42
C ILE A 66 -8.24 5.09 -3.51
N ALA A 67 -7.47 4.26 -2.79
CA ALA A 67 -6.01 4.26 -2.92
C ALA A 67 -5.55 3.98 -4.36
N HIS A 68 -6.19 3.05 -5.07
CA HIS A 68 -5.91 2.77 -6.48
C HIS A 68 -6.18 3.98 -7.41
N ARG A 69 -7.30 4.71 -7.23
CA ARG A 69 -7.58 5.91 -8.05
C ARG A 69 -6.58 7.04 -7.83
N ILE A 70 -6.08 7.20 -6.60
CA ILE A 70 -5.05 8.19 -6.29
C ILE A 70 -3.70 7.73 -6.84
N GLU A 71 -3.39 6.43 -6.79
CA GLU A 71 -2.21 5.85 -7.42
C GLU A 71 -2.21 6.04 -8.94
N ASP A 72 -3.34 5.83 -9.63
CA ASP A 72 -3.52 6.11 -11.07
C ASP A 72 -3.26 7.60 -11.41
N LEU A 73 -3.77 8.50 -10.56
CA LEU A 73 -3.57 9.94 -10.70
C LEU A 73 -2.09 10.33 -10.52
N PHE A 74 -1.43 9.80 -9.48
CA PHE A 74 -0.02 10.08 -9.23
C PHE A 74 0.93 9.36 -10.18
N PHE A 75 0.53 8.22 -10.76
CA PHE A 75 1.23 7.59 -11.87
C PHE A 75 1.30 8.53 -13.08
N PHE A 76 0.16 9.13 -13.44
CA PHE A 76 0.07 10.10 -14.53
C PHE A 76 0.91 11.35 -14.26
N ILE A 77 0.78 11.95 -13.07
CA ILE A 77 1.55 13.14 -12.68
C ILE A 77 3.06 12.84 -12.65
N ARG A 78 3.47 11.63 -12.25
CA ARG A 78 4.86 11.18 -12.27
C ARG A 78 5.40 11.02 -13.71
N ASP A 79 4.62 10.48 -14.64
CA ASP A 79 5.01 10.33 -16.05
C ASP A 79 5.22 11.69 -16.74
N LYS A 80 4.31 12.63 -16.50
CA LYS A 80 4.36 13.98 -17.14
C LYS A 80 5.23 14.99 -16.39
N GLY A 81 5.52 14.74 -15.12
CA GLY A 81 6.15 15.70 -14.22
C GLY A 81 5.16 16.71 -13.66
N ILE A 82 5.41 17.19 -12.44
CA ILE A 82 4.53 18.13 -11.74
C ILE A 82 4.36 19.47 -12.46
N ASP A 83 5.36 19.88 -13.26
CA ASP A 83 5.36 21.10 -14.07
C ASP A 83 4.34 21.10 -15.22
N PHE A 84 3.77 19.95 -15.56
CA PHE A 84 2.63 19.85 -16.47
C PHE A 84 1.38 20.56 -15.92
N LEU A 85 1.21 20.57 -14.59
CA LEU A 85 0.05 21.17 -13.93
C LEU A 85 0.19 22.69 -13.84
N ASN A 86 -0.86 23.41 -14.27
CA ASN A 86 -0.95 24.85 -14.03
C ASN A 86 -1.27 25.16 -12.54
N PRO A 87 -1.04 26.40 -12.04
CA PRO A 87 -1.22 26.71 -10.62
C PRO A 87 -2.62 26.43 -10.05
N ASP A 88 -3.67 26.62 -10.85
CA ASP A 88 -5.04 26.32 -10.44
C ASP A 88 -5.28 24.80 -10.31
N GLN A 89 -4.72 24.00 -11.23
CA GLN A 89 -4.72 22.54 -11.15
C GLN A 89 -3.87 22.03 -9.98
N LYS A 90 -2.72 22.65 -9.67
CA LYS A 90 -1.91 22.30 -8.49
C LYS A 90 -2.72 22.55 -7.20
N LYS A 91 -3.43 23.68 -7.11
CA LYS A 91 -4.33 23.95 -5.99
C LYS A 91 -5.48 22.94 -5.89
N GLU A 92 -6.11 22.61 -7.01
CA GLU A 92 -7.20 21.61 -7.05
C GLU A 92 -6.71 20.21 -6.68
N LEU A 93 -5.49 19.84 -7.08
CA LEU A 93 -4.82 18.61 -6.67
C LEU A 93 -4.58 18.56 -5.16
N PHE A 94 -4.09 19.65 -4.53
CA PHE A 94 -4.03 19.73 -3.07
C PHE A 94 -5.42 19.54 -2.45
N ASP A 95 -6.41 20.33 -2.87
CA ASP A 95 -7.79 20.25 -2.34
C ASP A 95 -8.43 18.86 -2.54
N LEU A 96 -8.02 18.10 -3.57
CA LEU A 96 -8.42 16.71 -3.81
C LEU A 96 -7.69 15.75 -2.87
N MET A 97 -6.37 15.89 -2.73
CA MET A 97 -5.55 15.01 -1.88
C MET A 97 -5.93 15.09 -0.40
N PHE A 98 -6.19 16.30 0.12
CA PHE A 98 -6.68 16.45 1.49
C PHE A 98 -8.03 15.75 1.70
N LYS A 99 -9.00 15.90 0.77
CA LYS A 99 -10.28 15.17 0.82
C LYS A 99 -10.10 13.65 0.74
N SER A 100 -9.15 13.19 -0.07
CA SER A 100 -8.84 11.77 -0.22
C SER A 100 -8.29 11.19 1.08
N GLU A 101 -7.41 11.91 1.76
CA GLU A 101 -6.86 11.52 3.05
C GLU A 101 -7.94 11.56 4.16
N ASP A 102 -8.81 12.58 4.19
CA ASP A 102 -9.97 12.61 5.10
C ASP A 102 -10.87 11.38 4.91
N TYR A 103 -11.13 11.01 3.64
CA TYR A 103 -11.92 9.84 3.30
C TYR A 103 -11.25 8.54 3.79
N LEU A 104 -9.96 8.35 3.47
CA LEU A 104 -9.21 7.17 3.88
C LEU A 104 -9.13 7.05 5.41
N ARG A 105 -8.87 8.15 6.15
CA ARG A 105 -8.91 8.15 7.62
C ARG A 105 -10.29 7.82 8.16
N GLY A 106 -11.35 8.38 7.57
CA GLY A 106 -12.73 8.09 7.98
C GLY A 106 -13.08 6.60 7.85
N GLU A 107 -12.67 5.96 6.75
CA GLU A 107 -12.85 4.52 6.56
C GLU A 107 -11.96 3.69 7.52
N VAL A 108 -10.69 4.06 7.74
CA VAL A 108 -9.82 3.39 8.73
C VAL A 108 -10.41 3.47 10.14
N SER A 109 -10.95 4.62 10.56
CA SER A 109 -11.60 4.77 11.86
C SER A 109 -12.84 3.87 12.01
N LYS A 110 -13.58 3.58 10.92
CA LYS A 110 -14.67 2.60 10.95
C LYS A 110 -14.13 1.18 11.16
N VAL A 111 -13.02 0.82 10.50
CA VAL A 111 -12.33 -0.48 10.73
C VAL A 111 -11.93 -0.62 12.20
N GLU A 112 -11.32 0.41 12.79
CA GLU A 112 -10.92 0.43 14.21
C GLU A 112 -12.12 0.25 15.16
N ALA A 113 -13.25 0.86 14.83
CA ALA A 113 -14.50 0.73 15.59
C ALA A 113 -15.25 -0.60 15.35
N GLY A 114 -14.83 -1.41 14.37
CA GLY A 114 -15.57 -2.59 13.91
C GLY A 114 -16.88 -2.27 13.18
N GLU A 115 -17.01 -1.05 12.65
CA GLU A 115 -18.15 -0.58 11.88
C GLU A 115 -18.05 -1.00 10.40
N PRO A 116 -19.19 -1.18 9.69
CA PRO A 116 -19.17 -1.50 8.28
C PRO A 116 -18.61 -0.34 7.44
N LEU A 117 -17.69 -0.67 6.53
CA LEU A 117 -17.15 0.24 5.52
C LEU A 117 -18.24 0.78 4.58
N GLU A 118 -17.97 1.92 3.96
CA GLU A 118 -18.92 2.58 3.07
C GLU A 118 -19.00 1.87 1.71
N THR A 119 -20.19 1.36 1.39
CA THR A 119 -20.44 0.62 0.14
C THR A 119 -20.71 1.51 -1.07
N ASN A 120 -20.92 2.82 -0.87
CA ASN A 120 -21.18 3.79 -1.95
C ASN A 120 -20.02 4.78 -2.08
N ILE A 121 -18.95 4.29 -2.71
CA ILE A 121 -17.72 5.03 -3.04
C ILE A 121 -17.81 5.78 -4.37
N ASP A 122 -18.83 5.51 -5.18
CA ASP A 122 -18.98 5.97 -6.57
C ASP A 122 -18.88 7.50 -6.71
N ASN A 123 -19.52 8.24 -5.80
CA ASN A 123 -19.52 9.71 -5.81
C ASN A 123 -18.12 10.29 -5.63
N PHE A 124 -17.27 9.68 -4.79
CA PHE A 124 -15.93 10.20 -4.52
C PHE A 124 -14.92 9.71 -5.58
N GLN A 125 -15.04 8.47 -6.05
CA GLN A 125 -14.31 7.96 -7.21
C GLN A 125 -14.50 8.88 -8.43
N GLN A 126 -15.75 9.25 -8.74
CA GLN A 126 -16.06 10.10 -9.88
C GLN A 126 -15.37 11.48 -9.82
N VAL A 127 -15.09 12.02 -8.64
CA VAL A 127 -14.32 13.27 -8.49
C VAL A 127 -12.86 13.07 -8.90
N ILE A 128 -12.22 12.00 -8.42
CA ILE A 128 -10.82 11.67 -8.76
C ILE A 128 -10.71 11.35 -10.25
N ASP A 129 -11.58 10.49 -10.77
CA ASP A 129 -11.61 10.07 -12.18
C ASP A 129 -11.89 11.26 -13.11
N SER A 130 -12.78 12.18 -12.74
CA SER A 130 -13.05 13.40 -13.52
C SER A 130 -11.85 14.35 -13.55
N PHE A 131 -11.11 14.46 -12.46
CA PHE A 131 -9.89 15.27 -12.42
C PHE A 131 -8.80 14.66 -13.32
N LEU A 132 -8.55 13.35 -13.20
CA LEU A 132 -7.60 12.63 -14.05
C LEU A 132 -7.98 12.68 -15.54
N ALA A 133 -9.27 12.54 -15.88
CA ALA A 133 -9.75 12.63 -17.25
C ALA A 133 -9.53 14.03 -17.86
N ARG A 134 -9.68 15.10 -17.07
CA ARG A 134 -9.34 16.47 -17.49
C ARG A 134 -7.85 16.62 -17.78
N LEU A 135 -6.97 16.12 -16.91
CA LEU A 135 -5.52 16.19 -17.12
C LEU A 135 -5.09 15.45 -18.42
N LYS A 136 -5.66 14.27 -18.68
CA LYS A 136 -5.44 13.51 -19.93
C LYS A 136 -5.95 14.24 -21.18
N ASN A 137 -7.04 15.00 -21.06
CA ASN A 137 -7.56 15.82 -22.17
C ASN A 137 -6.67 17.05 -22.43
N ASP A 138 -6.22 17.72 -21.37
CA ASP A 138 -5.29 18.85 -21.47
C ASP A 138 -3.94 18.42 -22.08
N GLU A 139 -3.47 17.18 -21.79
CA GLU A 139 -2.31 16.57 -22.45
C GLU A 139 -2.56 16.40 -23.95
N ALA A 140 -3.68 15.79 -24.34
CA ALA A 140 -4.02 15.58 -25.75
C ALA A 140 -4.04 16.92 -26.52
N ILE A 141 -4.64 17.95 -25.92
CA ILE A 141 -4.67 19.31 -26.47
C ILE A 141 -3.24 19.90 -26.58
N ALA A 142 -2.39 19.72 -25.57
CA ALA A 142 -1.00 20.18 -25.57
C ALA A 142 -0.13 19.48 -26.62
N GLU A 143 -0.37 18.20 -26.88
CA GLU A 143 0.25 17.44 -27.97
C GLU A 143 -0.32 17.77 -29.37
N GLY A 144 -1.31 18.66 -29.47
CA GLY A 144 -1.96 19.03 -30.72
C GLY A 144 -2.90 17.95 -31.28
N LYS A 145 -3.27 16.95 -30.47
CA LYS A 145 -4.36 16.01 -30.77
C LYS A 145 -5.67 16.73 -30.44
N ALA A 146 -6.49 16.99 -31.47
CA ALA A 146 -7.83 17.54 -31.26
C ALA A 146 -8.63 16.63 -30.31
N PRO A 147 -9.54 17.18 -29.47
CA PRO A 147 -10.23 16.40 -28.45
C PRO A 147 -11.00 15.26 -29.10
N ALA A 148 -10.62 14.03 -28.75
CA ALA A 148 -11.28 12.83 -29.23
C ALA A 148 -12.65 12.72 -28.55
N GLU A 149 -13.69 13.18 -29.25
CA GLU A 149 -15.06 12.79 -28.98
C GLU A 149 -15.15 11.26 -28.89
N ALA A 150 -15.81 10.75 -27.85
CA ALA A 150 -15.77 9.34 -27.51
C ALA A 150 -16.37 8.47 -28.64
N ALA A 151 -15.48 7.86 -29.42
CA ALA A 151 -15.77 6.85 -30.43
C ALA A 151 -14.83 5.65 -30.20
N PRO A 152 -15.31 4.41 -30.36
CA PRO A 152 -14.64 3.23 -29.83
C PRO A 152 -13.33 2.96 -30.56
N ALA A 153 -12.32 2.46 -29.82
CA ALA A 153 -11.09 1.94 -30.37
C ALA A 153 -11.36 0.62 -31.14
N ALA A 154 -11.82 0.75 -32.37
CA ALA A 154 -11.97 -0.35 -33.32
C ALA A 154 -10.59 -0.81 -33.82
N GLY A 155 -9.95 -1.69 -33.06
CA GLY A 155 -8.77 -2.44 -33.50
C GLY A 155 -9.16 -3.61 -34.41
N THR A 156 -9.72 -3.35 -35.60
CA THR A 156 -9.95 -4.42 -36.59
C THR A 156 -8.63 -4.94 -37.15
N ALA A 157 -8.51 -6.26 -37.20
CA ALA A 157 -7.29 -6.99 -37.51
C ALA A 157 -6.67 -6.67 -38.89
N ALA A 158 -5.35 -6.82 -38.97
CA ALA A 158 -4.62 -7.08 -40.21
C ALA A 158 -3.72 -8.32 -39.98
N PRO A 159 -3.72 -9.31 -40.89
CA PRO A 159 -3.05 -10.58 -40.63
C PRO A 159 -1.52 -10.43 -40.67
N ALA A 160 -0.87 -10.60 -39.51
CA ALA A 160 0.57 -10.68 -39.41
C ALA A 160 1.08 -12.04 -39.93
N SER A 161 1.30 -12.12 -41.25
CA SER A 161 1.91 -13.29 -41.89
C SER A 161 3.35 -13.49 -41.38
N GLY A 162 3.54 -14.34 -40.36
CA GLY A 162 4.84 -14.64 -39.78
C GLY A 162 4.85 -15.18 -38.33
N VAL A 163 3.70 -15.19 -37.63
CA VAL A 163 3.61 -15.72 -36.26
C VAL A 163 3.81 -17.24 -36.23
N LYS A 164 4.67 -17.74 -35.33
CA LYS A 164 4.78 -19.17 -35.02
C LYS A 164 3.60 -19.57 -34.12
N LEU A 165 2.50 -19.93 -34.74
CA LEU A 165 1.35 -20.50 -34.03
C LEU A 165 1.73 -21.82 -33.33
N PRO A 166 1.17 -22.12 -32.14
CA PRO A 166 1.22 -23.46 -31.57
C PRO A 166 0.59 -24.50 -32.51
N ASP A 167 1.19 -25.69 -32.62
CA ASP A 167 0.65 -26.82 -33.40
C ASP A 167 -0.60 -27.43 -32.71
N ASP A 168 -1.73 -26.74 -32.81
CA ASP A 168 -3.05 -27.21 -32.36
C ASP A 168 -3.99 -27.37 -33.57
N PRO A 169 -4.23 -28.61 -34.05
CA PRO A 169 -5.05 -28.88 -35.23
C PRO A 169 -6.57 -28.77 -34.98
N THR A 170 -6.99 -28.45 -33.75
CA THR A 170 -8.39 -28.32 -33.34
C THR A 170 -8.84 -26.86 -33.16
N ALA A 171 -7.90 -25.96 -32.91
CA ALA A 171 -8.18 -24.53 -32.76
C ALA A 171 -8.65 -23.90 -34.09
N GLN A 172 -9.78 -23.19 -34.07
CA GLN A 172 -10.23 -22.37 -35.20
C GLN A 172 -9.71 -20.94 -35.12
N VAL A 173 -9.53 -20.42 -33.90
CA VAL A 173 -9.09 -19.05 -33.63
C VAL A 173 -8.07 -19.06 -32.50
N PHE A 174 -6.98 -18.30 -32.67
CA PHE A 174 -6.03 -17.99 -31.62
C PHE A 174 -6.13 -16.51 -31.22
N PHE A 175 -6.14 -16.23 -29.92
CA PHE A 175 -5.71 -14.94 -29.40
C PHE A 175 -4.24 -15.02 -29.02
N HIS A 176 -3.45 -14.03 -29.40
CA HIS A 176 -2.09 -13.82 -28.96
C HIS A 176 -2.07 -12.58 -28.07
N LEU A 177 -1.80 -12.73 -26.77
CA LEU A 177 -1.89 -11.67 -25.76
C LEU A 177 -0.52 -11.25 -25.25
N PHE A 178 -0.34 -9.94 -25.13
CA PHE A 178 0.83 -9.30 -24.54
C PHE A 178 0.40 -8.55 -23.27
N LEU A 179 1.13 -8.75 -22.18
CA LEU A 179 0.95 -8.02 -20.93
C LEU A 179 1.70 -6.68 -20.97
N GLU A 180 1.39 -5.77 -20.04
CA GLU A 180 2.17 -4.54 -19.88
C GLU A 180 3.60 -4.80 -19.36
N GLU A 181 4.55 -3.98 -19.80
CA GLU A 181 5.96 -4.11 -19.45
C GLU A 181 6.20 -3.63 -18.00
N GLY A 182 6.77 -4.49 -17.16
CA GLY A 182 7.12 -4.16 -15.78
C GLY A 182 6.00 -4.38 -14.75
N VAL A 183 4.90 -5.06 -15.11
CA VAL A 183 3.80 -5.40 -14.19
C VAL A 183 4.25 -6.33 -13.06
N GLY A 184 5.22 -7.22 -13.32
CA GLY A 184 5.72 -8.20 -12.37
C GLY A 184 4.74 -9.37 -12.15
N MET A 185 5.30 -10.56 -11.96
CA MET A 185 4.53 -11.81 -11.81
C MET A 185 3.63 -12.08 -13.04
N GLU A 186 4.19 -11.84 -14.23
CA GLU A 186 3.53 -11.92 -15.53
C GLU A 186 2.90 -13.30 -15.78
N ASN A 187 3.49 -14.37 -15.23
CA ASN A 187 2.93 -15.72 -15.26
C ASN A 187 1.63 -15.84 -14.43
N LEU A 188 1.61 -15.29 -13.21
CA LEU A 188 0.40 -15.24 -12.38
C LEU A 188 -0.67 -14.35 -13.02
N ARG A 189 -0.29 -13.22 -13.63
CA ARG A 189 -1.22 -12.33 -14.35
C ARG A 189 -1.86 -13.01 -15.55
N ALA A 190 -1.07 -13.68 -16.39
CA ALA A 190 -1.61 -14.46 -17.50
C ALA A 190 -2.50 -15.62 -17.00
N PHE A 191 -2.12 -16.29 -15.91
CA PHE A 191 -2.95 -17.31 -15.28
C PHE A 191 -4.28 -16.75 -14.72
N MET A 192 -4.30 -15.53 -14.19
CA MET A 192 -5.55 -14.86 -13.78
C MET A 192 -6.50 -14.66 -14.96
N VAL A 193 -6.00 -14.21 -16.12
CA VAL A 193 -6.81 -14.08 -17.36
C VAL A 193 -7.39 -15.44 -17.77
N VAL A 194 -6.58 -16.49 -17.74
CA VAL A 194 -7.02 -17.88 -17.99
C VAL A 194 -8.08 -18.31 -16.97
N ASN A 195 -7.91 -18.02 -15.69
CA ASN A 195 -8.87 -18.43 -14.67
C ASN A 195 -10.21 -17.69 -14.81
N THR A 196 -10.20 -16.38 -15.09
CA THR A 196 -11.42 -15.60 -15.32
C THR A 196 -12.23 -16.13 -16.51
N LEU A 197 -11.55 -16.53 -17.60
CA LEU A 197 -12.22 -17.13 -18.77
C LEU A 197 -12.79 -18.54 -18.45
N LYS A 198 -12.12 -19.33 -17.62
CA LYS A 198 -12.64 -20.62 -17.14
C LYS A 198 -13.85 -20.46 -16.23
N GLU A 199 -13.82 -19.48 -15.32
CA GLU A 199 -14.95 -19.16 -14.42
C GLU A 199 -16.18 -18.64 -15.20
N ALA A 200 -15.96 -17.92 -16.29
CA ALA A 200 -17.01 -17.53 -17.24
C ALA A 200 -17.56 -18.70 -18.08
N GLY A 201 -16.99 -19.90 -17.96
CA GLY A 201 -17.48 -21.13 -18.59
C GLY A 201 -17.02 -21.35 -20.03
N PHE A 202 -15.94 -20.71 -20.47
CA PHE A 202 -15.38 -20.94 -21.81
C PHE A 202 -14.45 -22.15 -21.85
N ASP A 203 -14.69 -23.03 -22.83
CA ASP A 203 -13.75 -24.08 -23.21
C ASP A 203 -12.70 -23.52 -24.19
N PHE A 204 -11.45 -23.48 -23.75
CA PHE A 204 -10.28 -23.05 -24.53
C PHE A 204 -9.00 -23.71 -24.00
N ARG A 205 -7.94 -23.71 -24.82
CA ARG A 205 -6.59 -24.15 -24.44
C ARG A 205 -5.64 -22.96 -24.38
N TYR A 206 -4.56 -23.05 -23.62
CA TYR A 206 -3.62 -21.93 -23.45
C TYR A 206 -2.17 -22.41 -23.54
N TYR A 207 -1.30 -21.55 -24.06
CA TYR A 207 0.11 -21.83 -24.32
C TYR A 207 1.00 -20.66 -23.84
N PRO A 208 2.05 -20.90 -23.03
CA PRO A 208 2.51 -22.21 -22.52
C PRO A 208 1.47 -22.90 -21.60
N ALA A 209 1.46 -24.23 -21.54
CA ALA A 209 0.51 -24.95 -20.68
C ALA A 209 0.86 -24.85 -19.17
N ASP A 210 2.14 -24.67 -18.85
CA ASP A 210 2.70 -24.72 -17.48
C ASP A 210 2.81 -23.34 -16.79
N MET A 211 1.93 -22.38 -17.12
CA MET A 211 2.01 -20.97 -16.65
C MET A 211 1.98 -20.83 -15.12
N ASP A 212 1.37 -21.80 -14.43
CA ASP A 212 1.18 -21.86 -12.99
C ASP A 212 2.40 -22.43 -12.24
N ASN A 213 3.11 -23.39 -12.84
CA ASN A 213 4.12 -24.20 -12.15
C ASN A 213 5.57 -23.93 -12.58
N ASN A 214 5.82 -23.23 -13.70
CA ASN A 214 7.18 -23.04 -14.23
C ASN A 214 7.63 -21.56 -14.27
N PRO A 215 8.65 -21.15 -13.46
CA PRO A 215 9.21 -19.80 -13.51
C PRO A 215 9.81 -19.38 -14.86
N ASP A 216 10.26 -20.34 -15.69
CA ASP A 216 10.80 -20.00 -17.02
C ASP A 216 9.70 -19.60 -18.01
N SER A 217 8.46 -20.03 -17.80
CA SER A 217 7.31 -19.57 -18.60
C SER A 217 7.07 -18.07 -18.46
N ALA A 218 7.44 -17.44 -17.34
CA ALA A 218 7.37 -15.99 -17.19
C ALA A 218 8.20 -15.25 -18.23
N LYS A 219 9.41 -15.75 -18.57
CA LYS A 219 10.28 -15.14 -19.59
C LYS A 219 9.64 -15.22 -20.97
N THR A 220 9.08 -16.38 -21.34
CA THR A 220 8.36 -16.54 -22.61
C THR A 220 7.13 -15.63 -22.69
N ILE A 221 6.38 -15.46 -21.59
CA ILE A 221 5.23 -14.56 -21.52
C ILE A 221 5.66 -13.08 -21.65
N ILE A 222 6.83 -12.71 -21.12
CA ILE A 222 7.41 -11.36 -21.24
C ILE A 222 7.93 -11.08 -22.66
N GLU A 223 8.64 -12.03 -23.28
CA GLU A 223 9.30 -11.84 -24.58
C GLU A 223 8.37 -12.08 -25.77
N ASP A 224 7.59 -13.17 -25.75
CA ASP A 224 6.76 -13.65 -26.86
C ASP A 224 5.25 -13.60 -26.57
N GLY A 225 4.82 -13.18 -25.37
CA GLY A 225 3.40 -13.21 -24.97
C GLY A 225 2.85 -14.61 -24.69
N PHE A 226 1.53 -14.76 -24.62
CA PHE A 226 0.86 -16.05 -24.47
C PHE A 226 -0.32 -16.21 -25.42
N TYR A 227 -0.68 -17.47 -25.72
CA TYR A 227 -1.76 -17.78 -26.67
C TYR A 227 -2.95 -18.42 -25.97
N LEU A 228 -4.15 -18.07 -26.41
CA LEU A 228 -5.40 -18.76 -26.09
C LEU A 228 -6.00 -19.31 -27.39
N ALA A 229 -6.32 -20.60 -27.41
CA ALA A 229 -6.82 -21.34 -28.56
C ALA A 229 -8.29 -21.74 -28.34
N PHE A 230 -9.16 -21.31 -29.25
CA PHE A 230 -10.61 -21.52 -29.18
C PHE A 230 -11.09 -22.40 -30.34
N ASP A 231 -11.99 -23.34 -30.02
CA ASP A 231 -12.56 -24.29 -30.99
C ASP A 231 -13.77 -23.73 -31.75
N SER A 232 -14.26 -22.53 -31.37
CA SER A 232 -15.39 -21.84 -32.00
C SER A 232 -15.16 -20.32 -32.02
N LEU A 233 -15.50 -19.69 -33.15
CA LEU A 233 -15.47 -18.23 -33.32
C LEU A 233 -16.44 -17.52 -32.35
N ASP A 234 -17.60 -18.11 -32.09
CA ASP A 234 -18.60 -17.51 -31.17
C ASP A 234 -18.05 -17.42 -29.74
N ASN A 235 -17.34 -18.46 -29.27
CA ASN A 235 -16.67 -18.46 -27.97
C ASN A 235 -15.50 -17.45 -27.94
N ALA A 236 -14.76 -17.34 -29.05
CA ALA A 236 -13.66 -16.38 -29.17
C ALA A 236 -14.15 -14.93 -29.08
N THR A 237 -15.23 -14.57 -29.79
CA THR A 237 -15.81 -13.21 -29.74
C THR A 237 -16.40 -12.89 -28.36
N ALA A 238 -17.03 -13.86 -27.68
CA ALA A 238 -17.54 -13.65 -26.32
C ALA A 238 -16.40 -13.52 -25.28
N ALA A 239 -15.32 -14.28 -25.44
CA ALA A 239 -14.11 -14.13 -24.61
C ALA A 239 -13.39 -12.79 -24.84
N GLU A 240 -13.49 -12.20 -26.04
CA GLU A 240 -12.87 -10.92 -26.38
C GLU A 240 -13.34 -9.77 -25.46
N GLU A 241 -14.62 -9.73 -25.07
CA GLU A 241 -15.14 -8.72 -24.15
C GLU A 241 -14.53 -8.86 -22.74
N ILE A 242 -14.33 -10.08 -22.27
CA ILE A 242 -13.69 -10.36 -20.96
C ILE A 242 -12.20 -10.02 -21.01
N ILE A 243 -11.52 -10.32 -22.12
CA ILE A 243 -10.10 -9.98 -22.33
C ILE A 243 -9.92 -8.45 -22.35
N LYS A 244 -10.80 -7.70 -23.02
CA LYS A 244 -10.80 -6.22 -23.02
C LYS A 244 -11.00 -5.62 -21.63
N ALA A 245 -11.73 -6.30 -20.75
CA ALA A 245 -11.92 -5.87 -19.36
C ALA A 245 -10.68 -6.10 -18.46
N GLN A 246 -9.67 -6.86 -18.93
CA GLN A 246 -8.45 -7.10 -18.16
C GLN A 246 -7.45 -5.96 -18.33
N GLY A 247 -7.42 -5.03 -17.38
CA GLY A 247 -6.52 -3.87 -17.35
C GLY A 247 -5.01 -4.15 -17.24
N HIS A 248 -4.57 -5.38 -17.50
CA HIS A 248 -3.15 -5.78 -17.55
C HIS A 248 -2.71 -6.27 -18.95
N VAL A 249 -3.66 -6.33 -19.91
CA VAL A 249 -3.42 -6.76 -21.29
C VAL A 249 -3.11 -5.53 -22.15
N LYS A 250 -1.84 -5.37 -22.52
CA LYS A 250 -1.32 -4.26 -23.34
C LYS A 250 -1.83 -4.31 -24.78
N LYS A 251 -1.91 -5.52 -25.34
CA LYS A 251 -2.32 -5.79 -26.72
C LYS A 251 -2.80 -7.23 -26.85
N TYR A 252 -3.78 -7.46 -27.72
CA TYR A 252 -4.07 -8.80 -28.24
C TYR A 252 -4.14 -8.76 -29.76
N ASP A 253 -3.75 -9.85 -30.41
CA ASP A 253 -3.96 -10.09 -31.84
C ASP A 253 -4.86 -11.32 -32.00
N LEU A 254 -5.90 -11.21 -32.83
CA LEU A 254 -6.75 -12.34 -33.22
C LEU A 254 -6.22 -12.94 -34.52
N ILE A 255 -5.96 -14.24 -34.53
CA ILE A 255 -5.40 -14.98 -35.64
C ILE A 255 -6.33 -16.14 -35.99
N ASP A 256 -6.98 -16.05 -37.16
CA ASP A 256 -7.74 -17.16 -37.72
C ASP A 256 -6.80 -18.30 -38.11
N ALA A 257 -7.06 -19.51 -37.64
CA ALA A 257 -6.31 -20.68 -38.07
C ALA A 257 -6.67 -20.98 -39.54
N PRO A 258 -5.69 -21.18 -40.44
CA PRO A 258 -5.99 -21.54 -41.82
C PRO A 258 -6.67 -22.90 -41.84
N LYS A 259 -7.96 -22.90 -42.16
CA LYS A 259 -8.81 -24.09 -42.24
C LYS A 259 -8.16 -25.15 -43.11
N ALA A 260 -7.70 -26.23 -42.49
CA ALA A 260 -7.25 -27.41 -43.21
C ALA A 260 -8.44 -28.00 -43.97
N GLU A 261 -8.50 -27.79 -45.29
CA GLU A 261 -9.45 -28.48 -46.14
C GLU A 261 -9.19 -29.97 -46.06
N ALA A 262 -10.22 -30.72 -45.66
CA ALA A 262 -10.20 -32.17 -45.70
C ALA A 262 -10.15 -32.66 -47.16
N ALA A 263 -8.94 -32.91 -47.66
CA ALA A 263 -8.72 -33.64 -48.90
C ALA A 263 -8.68 -35.16 -48.59
N GLU A 264 -9.85 -35.79 -48.54
CA GLU A 264 -9.91 -37.26 -48.47
C GLU A 264 -9.52 -37.89 -49.82
N ALA A 265 -8.42 -38.64 -49.78
CA ALA A 265 -8.12 -39.86 -50.54
C ALA A 265 -8.28 -39.90 -52.07
N GLU A 266 -7.17 -40.19 -52.76
CA GLU A 266 -7.16 -41.34 -53.68
C GLU A 266 -5.84 -42.12 -53.56
N ALA A 267 -5.87 -43.42 -53.88
CA ALA A 267 -4.97 -44.41 -53.30
C ALA A 267 -3.73 -44.77 -54.14
N ALA A 268 -2.64 -45.13 -53.45
CA ALA A 268 -1.64 -46.08 -53.94
C ALA A 268 -1.26 -47.05 -52.80
N VAL A 269 -1.41 -48.34 -53.04
CA VAL A 269 -1.19 -49.42 -52.07
C VAL A 269 0.22 -49.99 -52.23
N GLU A 270 0.98 -50.14 -51.15
CA GLU A 270 1.97 -51.23 -51.06
C GLU A 270 2.15 -51.72 -49.60
N GLU A 271 2.52 -53.00 -49.47
CA GLU A 271 2.39 -53.84 -48.27
C GLU A 271 3.65 -53.86 -47.35
N PRO A 272 3.66 -54.56 -46.18
CA PRO A 272 4.37 -54.05 -45.00
C PRO A 272 5.59 -54.85 -44.47
N ALA A 273 6.20 -54.27 -43.43
CA ALA A 273 7.04 -54.89 -42.37
C ALA A 273 8.52 -55.22 -42.71
N PRO A 274 9.42 -55.43 -41.71
CA PRO A 274 9.23 -55.40 -40.25
C PRO A 274 10.19 -54.47 -39.45
N ALA A 275 10.02 -54.47 -38.12
CA ALA A 275 10.84 -53.74 -37.14
C ALA A 275 12.30 -54.23 -37.01
N PRO A 276 13.15 -53.50 -36.26
CA PRO A 276 13.71 -54.13 -35.06
C PRO A 276 13.65 -53.28 -33.77
N ALA A 277 14.00 -53.95 -32.66
CA ALA A 277 13.86 -53.53 -31.26
C ALA A 277 15.07 -52.74 -30.70
N PRO A 278 15.07 -52.25 -29.43
CA PRO A 278 15.82 -51.05 -29.00
C PRO A 278 17.08 -51.29 -28.12
N ALA A 279 17.61 -50.17 -27.58
CA ALA A 279 18.54 -49.98 -26.44
C ALA A 279 20.06 -49.94 -26.77
N PRO A 280 20.96 -49.41 -25.89
CA PRO A 280 20.72 -48.86 -24.54
C PRO A 280 21.39 -47.50 -24.15
N VAL A 281 20.77 -46.81 -23.19
CA VAL A 281 21.34 -46.08 -22.02
C VAL A 281 22.55 -45.12 -22.18
N ALA A 282 22.34 -43.86 -21.81
CA ALA A 282 23.30 -43.07 -21.03
C ALA A 282 22.56 -42.14 -20.04
N ALA A 283 22.89 -42.22 -18.75
CA ALA A 283 22.35 -41.35 -17.70
C ALA A 283 23.31 -40.18 -17.38
N PRO A 284 22.83 -39.14 -16.70
CA PRO A 284 23.50 -38.74 -15.46
C PRO A 284 22.53 -38.57 -14.26
N ALA A 285 23.14 -38.53 -13.07
CA ALA A 285 22.50 -38.65 -11.76
C ALA A 285 22.04 -37.28 -11.17
N PRO A 286 21.21 -37.25 -10.11
CA PRO A 286 20.53 -36.05 -9.66
C PRO A 286 21.39 -35.15 -8.75
N ALA A 287 21.19 -33.83 -8.85
CA ALA A 287 21.78 -32.84 -7.95
C ALA A 287 20.89 -32.61 -6.70
N ALA A 288 21.54 -32.32 -5.57
CA ALA A 288 20.92 -32.37 -4.24
C ALA A 288 20.34 -31.02 -3.75
N ALA A 289 19.49 -31.11 -2.72
CA ALA A 289 18.85 -29.97 -2.05
C ALA A 289 19.86 -29.03 -1.34
N PRO A 290 19.55 -27.72 -1.22
CA PRO A 290 20.33 -26.79 -0.41
C PRO A 290 19.96 -26.88 1.08
N LYS A 291 20.97 -26.98 1.95
CA LYS A 291 20.89 -26.65 3.38
C LYS A 291 21.75 -25.41 3.65
N PRO A 292 21.45 -24.59 4.67
CA PRO A 292 21.99 -23.23 4.79
C PRO A 292 23.41 -23.19 5.37
N ALA A 293 24.14 -22.13 5.03
CA ALA A 293 25.44 -21.79 5.62
C ALA A 293 25.33 -20.58 6.57
N PRO A 294 26.23 -20.42 7.58
CA PRO A 294 25.94 -19.63 8.77
C PRO A 294 26.73 -18.31 8.90
N LYS A 295 26.34 -17.51 9.92
CA LYS A 295 27.08 -16.33 10.41
C LYS A 295 28.56 -16.61 10.71
N ALA A 296 29.40 -15.61 10.48
CA ALA A 296 30.68 -15.44 11.16
C ALA A 296 30.98 -13.94 11.37
N GLU A 297 31.53 -13.59 12.54
CA GLU A 297 31.84 -12.21 12.94
C GLU A 297 33.34 -11.85 12.73
N GLU A 298 33.57 -10.55 12.56
CA GLU A 298 34.78 -9.76 12.84
C GLU A 298 36.21 -10.34 12.72
N LYS A 299 37.06 -9.65 11.93
CA LYS A 299 38.17 -8.87 12.52
C LYS A 299 38.73 -7.75 11.63
N LYS A 300 39.32 -6.74 12.30
CA LYS A 300 39.77 -5.43 11.78
C LYS A 300 41.21 -5.41 11.28
N THR A 301 41.49 -4.56 10.28
CA THR A 301 42.75 -3.79 10.14
C THR A 301 42.47 -2.41 9.49
N SER A 302 43.38 -1.45 9.68
CA SER A 302 43.21 0.00 9.44
C SER A 302 44.44 0.55 8.66
N THR A 303 44.52 1.74 8.06
CA THR A 303 43.75 3.02 7.95
C THR A 303 44.51 3.91 6.91
N PRO A 304 44.26 5.23 6.70
CA PRO A 304 43.05 6.08 6.65
C PRO A 304 42.97 6.98 5.38
N ALA A 305 41.80 7.58 5.04
CA ALA A 305 41.70 8.96 4.48
C ALA A 305 40.25 9.38 4.16
N ALA A 306 40.01 10.70 4.20
CA ALA A 306 38.85 11.47 3.70
C ALA A 306 37.48 11.25 4.37
N GLN A 307 36.94 12.34 4.94
CA GLN A 307 35.63 12.40 5.60
C GLN A 307 34.55 12.90 4.62
N GLN A 308 33.39 12.26 4.61
CA GLN A 308 32.12 12.92 4.34
C GLN A 308 31.12 12.52 5.43
N LYS A 309 30.49 13.52 6.07
CA LYS A 309 29.43 13.30 7.06
C LYS A 309 28.11 13.08 6.33
N SER A 310 27.58 11.87 6.37
CA SER A 310 26.16 11.62 6.14
C SER A 310 25.47 11.41 7.49
N ASN A 311 24.55 12.31 7.85
CA ASN A 311 23.55 12.04 8.87
C ASN A 311 22.52 11.08 8.26
N GLY A 312 22.77 9.77 8.34
CA GLY A 312 21.70 8.79 8.15
C GLY A 312 20.80 8.79 9.38
N PRO A 313 19.46 8.67 9.24
CA PRO A 313 18.56 8.60 10.39
C PRO A 313 18.94 7.38 11.24
N VAL A 314 19.15 7.61 12.53
CA VAL A 314 19.35 6.54 13.50
C VAL A 314 18.08 5.72 13.53
N LYS A 315 18.17 4.42 13.21
CA LYS A 315 17.05 3.48 13.35
C LYS A 315 16.71 3.34 14.83
N GLN A 316 15.86 4.24 15.33
CA GLN A 316 15.17 4.04 16.59
C GLN A 316 14.32 2.79 16.43
N SER A 317 14.58 1.79 17.27
CA SER A 317 13.72 0.62 17.38
C SER A 317 12.42 1.07 18.06
N LEU A 318 11.43 1.48 17.28
CA LEU A 318 10.09 1.75 17.80
C LEU A 318 9.56 0.46 18.44
N ILE A 319 9.35 0.49 19.75
CA ILE A 319 8.65 -0.54 20.49
C ILE A 319 7.27 0.03 20.82
N SER A 320 6.26 -0.39 20.07
CA SER A 320 4.87 -0.05 20.40
C SER A 320 4.47 -0.74 21.71
N VAL A 321 4.00 0.04 22.67
CA VAL A 321 3.54 -0.44 23.98
C VAL A 321 2.05 -0.17 24.11
N ASN A 322 1.28 -1.22 24.39
CA ASN A 322 -0.17 -1.11 24.57
C ASN A 322 -0.51 -0.19 25.76
N LEU A 323 -1.33 0.84 25.50
CA LEU A 323 -1.68 1.90 26.44
C LEU A 323 -2.28 1.36 27.76
N GLN A 324 -3.15 0.35 27.69
CA GLN A 324 -3.82 -0.25 28.86
C GLN A 324 -2.81 -0.85 29.86
N LYS A 325 -1.64 -1.29 29.39
CA LYS A 325 -0.56 -1.78 30.25
C LYS A 325 0.18 -0.66 30.96
N LEU A 326 0.29 0.52 30.32
CA LEU A 326 0.83 1.74 30.93
C LEU A 326 -0.19 2.38 31.89
N ASP A 327 -1.49 2.21 31.66
CA ASP A 327 -2.55 2.58 32.62
C ASP A 327 -2.44 1.71 33.88
N ALA A 328 -2.48 0.39 33.73
CA ALA A 328 -2.36 -0.55 34.84
C ALA A 328 -1.05 -0.41 35.63
N LEU A 329 0.06 -0.02 34.98
CA LEU A 329 1.31 0.30 35.67
C LEU A 329 1.18 1.55 36.54
N ASN A 330 0.57 2.62 36.02
CA ASN A 330 0.37 3.87 36.75
C ASN A 330 -0.58 3.67 37.95
N ASP A 331 -1.67 2.92 37.76
CA ASP A 331 -2.60 2.56 38.84
C ASP A 331 -1.88 1.79 39.96
N LEU A 332 -1.04 0.81 39.61
CA LEU A 332 -0.27 0.03 40.58
C LEU A 332 0.77 0.87 41.32
N VAL A 333 1.44 1.82 40.64
CA VAL A 333 2.34 2.79 41.30
C VAL A 333 1.54 3.69 42.25
N GLY A 334 0.34 4.12 41.88
CA GLY A 334 -0.59 4.84 42.75
C GLY A 334 -0.97 4.04 44.01
N GLU A 335 -1.30 2.75 43.87
CA GLU A 335 -1.55 1.87 45.02
C GLU A 335 -0.34 1.70 45.94
N ILE A 336 0.88 1.67 45.38
CA ILE A 336 2.13 1.63 46.16
C ILE A 336 2.28 2.92 46.98
N VAL A 337 2.08 4.10 46.39
CA VAL A 337 2.13 5.40 47.11
C VAL A 337 1.10 5.46 48.23
N ILE A 338 -0.13 4.99 47.99
CA ILE A 338 -1.19 4.92 49.01
C ILE A 338 -0.80 3.96 50.13
N THR A 339 -0.28 2.78 49.79
CA THR A 339 0.14 1.75 50.76
C THR A 339 1.33 2.20 51.60
N GLU A 340 2.31 2.86 51.00
CA GLU A 340 3.44 3.47 51.69
C GLU A 340 2.97 4.53 52.70
N SER A 341 2.03 5.39 52.29
CA SER A 341 1.42 6.41 53.16
C SER A 341 0.68 5.78 54.36
N MET A 342 -0.07 4.68 54.13
CA MET A 342 -0.72 3.93 55.21
C MET A 342 0.29 3.28 56.17
N VAL A 343 1.35 2.67 55.63
CA VAL A 343 2.40 2.01 56.42
C VAL A 343 3.17 3.02 57.26
N THR A 344 3.57 4.16 56.68
CA THR A 344 4.33 5.22 57.37
C THR A 344 3.50 6.03 58.36
N SER A 345 2.18 6.12 58.16
CA SER A 345 1.24 6.76 59.09
C SER A 345 0.72 5.83 60.19
N SER A 346 1.16 4.56 60.22
CA SER A 346 0.63 3.56 61.16
C SER A 346 0.93 3.92 62.63
N PRO A 347 -0.08 4.00 63.51
CA PRO A 347 0.11 4.35 64.93
C PRO A 347 0.93 3.30 65.71
N VAL A 348 1.11 2.09 65.17
CA VAL A 348 2.00 1.07 65.74
C VAL A 348 3.45 1.55 65.76
N LEU A 349 3.87 2.36 64.78
CA LEU A 349 5.23 2.89 64.71
C LEU A 349 5.58 3.77 65.92
N GLN A 350 4.60 4.51 66.45
CA GLN A 350 4.79 5.37 67.63
C GLN A 350 5.09 4.59 68.93
N GLN A 351 4.91 3.27 68.91
CA GLN A 351 5.20 2.38 70.04
C GLN A 351 6.59 1.73 69.95
N LEU A 352 7.34 1.97 68.86
CA LEU A 352 8.69 1.44 68.67
C LEU A 352 9.73 2.20 69.52
N PRO A 353 10.82 1.53 69.95
CA PRO A 353 11.99 2.22 70.48
C PRO A 353 12.55 3.25 69.49
N ALA A 354 13.09 4.37 69.99
CA ALA A 354 13.56 5.48 69.17
C ALA A 354 14.54 5.06 68.06
N ASP A 355 15.55 4.24 68.38
CA ASP A 355 16.53 3.75 67.42
C ASP A 355 15.89 2.91 66.29
N SER A 356 14.88 2.10 66.64
CA SER A 356 14.12 1.29 65.68
C SER A 356 13.24 2.16 64.79
N MET A 357 12.57 3.16 65.37
CA MET A 357 11.76 4.15 64.65
C MET A 357 12.60 4.94 63.64
N ASP A 358 13.79 5.42 64.04
CA ASP A 358 14.70 6.16 63.16
C ASP A 358 15.21 5.28 62.01
N SER A 359 15.54 4.01 62.29
CA SER A 359 15.94 3.05 61.26
C SER A 359 14.81 2.79 60.25
N PHE A 360 13.57 2.63 60.74
CA PHE A 360 12.39 2.45 59.91
C PHE A 360 12.10 3.69 59.05
N MET A 361 12.10 4.88 59.65
CA MET A 361 11.90 6.17 58.95
C MET A 361 12.98 6.45 57.92
N LYS A 362 14.20 5.93 58.09
CA LYS A 362 15.26 5.99 57.08
C LYS A 362 14.94 5.07 55.88
N SER A 363 14.56 3.82 56.14
CA SER A 363 14.13 2.88 55.09
C SER A 363 12.87 3.34 54.36
N ALA A 364 11.89 3.91 55.06
CA ALA A 364 10.67 4.46 54.48
C ALA A 364 10.95 5.64 53.54
N ARG A 365 11.85 6.57 53.91
CA ARG A 365 12.29 7.65 53.01
C ARG A 365 13.02 7.13 51.77
N GLN A 366 13.75 6.02 51.89
CA GLN A 366 14.40 5.39 50.74
C GLN A 366 13.38 4.66 49.84
N LEU A 367 12.38 4.00 50.41
CA LEU A 367 11.25 3.44 49.66
C LEU A 367 10.53 4.55 48.90
N ARG A 368 10.15 5.63 49.58
CA ARG A 368 9.51 6.79 48.96
C ARG A 368 10.24 7.31 47.74
N LYS A 369 11.56 7.51 47.87
CA LYS A 369 12.38 7.96 46.75
C LYS A 369 12.31 6.97 45.57
N LEU A 370 12.36 5.66 45.83
CA LEU A 370 12.24 4.67 44.77
C LEU A 370 10.82 4.63 44.15
N THR A 371 9.78 4.91 44.94
CA THR A 371 8.40 5.07 44.44
C THR A 371 8.27 6.31 43.56
N ASP A 372 8.82 7.46 44.00
CA ASP A 372 8.85 8.71 43.25
C ASP A 372 9.66 8.53 41.95
N ASP A 373 10.89 7.98 42.02
CA ASP A 373 11.74 7.66 40.86
C ASP A 373 11.02 6.70 39.86
N LEU A 374 10.22 5.74 40.36
CA LEU A 374 9.42 4.83 39.53
C LEU A 374 8.21 5.52 38.89
N GLN A 375 7.56 6.44 39.59
CA GLN A 375 6.45 7.23 39.07
C GLN A 375 6.92 8.15 37.93
N ASP A 376 8.06 8.83 38.10
CA ASP A 376 8.66 9.67 37.05
C ASP A 376 9.00 8.86 35.80
N ILE A 377 9.55 7.65 35.97
CA ILE A 377 9.82 6.74 34.84
C ILE A 377 8.50 6.30 34.19
N SER A 378 7.48 5.91 34.96
CA SER A 378 6.16 5.51 34.43
C SER A 378 5.47 6.64 33.66
N MET A 379 5.59 7.89 34.12
CA MET A 379 5.11 9.07 33.41
C MET A 379 5.90 9.30 32.12
N SER A 380 7.23 9.20 32.14
CA SER A 380 8.05 9.43 30.93
C SER A 380 7.78 8.40 29.82
N LEU A 381 7.42 7.15 30.16
CA LEU A 381 7.01 6.11 29.19
C LEU A 381 5.70 6.42 28.46
N ARG A 382 4.90 7.39 28.93
CA ARG A 382 3.63 7.83 28.33
C ARG A 382 3.77 9.14 27.53
N MET A 383 4.95 9.76 27.54
CA MET A 383 5.18 11.04 26.86
C MET A 383 5.20 10.84 25.34
N VAL A 384 4.48 11.71 24.63
CA VAL A 384 4.36 11.73 23.16
C VAL A 384 4.50 13.17 22.70
N SER A 385 5.12 13.39 21.53
CA SER A 385 5.21 14.73 20.93
C SER A 385 3.83 15.31 20.65
N ILE A 386 3.64 16.60 20.95
CA ILE A 386 2.41 17.34 20.62
C ILE A 386 2.29 17.70 19.12
N SER A 387 3.32 17.41 18.32
CA SER A 387 3.38 17.72 16.87
C SER A 387 2.10 17.39 16.11
N GLY A 388 1.59 16.15 16.20
CA GLY A 388 0.39 15.73 15.46
C GLY A 388 -0.88 16.54 15.80
N VAL A 389 -0.99 17.11 17.01
CA VAL A 389 -2.10 18.03 17.35
C VAL A 389 -1.93 19.37 16.65
N PHE A 390 -0.70 19.89 16.58
CA PHE A 390 -0.41 21.15 15.88
C PHE A 390 -0.45 21.02 14.35
N GLN A 391 -0.05 19.87 13.78
CA GLN A 391 -0.18 19.58 12.35
C GLN A 391 -1.64 19.70 11.92
N LYS A 392 -2.58 19.04 12.61
CA LYS A 392 -4.04 19.19 12.41
C LYS A 392 -4.53 20.65 12.47
N MET A 393 -3.92 21.50 13.30
CA MET A 393 -4.29 22.93 13.36
C MET A 393 -3.89 23.72 12.10
N ASN A 394 -2.83 23.33 11.37
CA ASN A 394 -2.48 23.96 10.10
C ASN A 394 -3.63 23.82 9.09
N ARG A 395 -4.12 22.58 8.93
CA ARG A 395 -5.24 22.22 8.05
C ARG A 395 -6.51 23.01 8.38
N ILE A 396 -6.87 23.06 9.66
CA ILE A 396 -8.06 23.79 10.13
C ILE A 396 -7.94 25.30 9.86
N VAL A 397 -6.76 25.89 10.05
CA VAL A 397 -6.53 27.31 9.70
C VAL A 397 -6.62 27.53 8.20
N ARG A 398 -6.08 26.64 7.36
CA ARG A 398 -6.19 26.70 5.89
C ARG A 398 -7.64 26.63 5.41
N ASP A 399 -8.43 25.68 5.90
CA ASP A 399 -9.84 25.54 5.54
C ASP A 399 -10.64 26.79 5.93
N MET A 400 -10.42 27.33 7.13
CA MET A 400 -11.06 28.55 7.58
C MET A 400 -10.57 29.79 6.83
N LYS A 401 -9.30 29.85 6.43
CA LYS A 401 -8.73 30.90 5.58
C LYS A 401 -9.52 31.01 4.28
N SER A 402 -9.74 29.88 3.60
CA SER A 402 -10.53 29.82 2.37
C SER A 402 -12.01 30.14 2.60
N LYS A 403 -12.62 29.59 3.67
CA LYS A 403 -14.05 29.77 3.97
C LYS A 403 -14.44 31.19 4.40
N LEU A 404 -13.58 31.86 5.16
CA LEU A 404 -13.82 33.21 5.70
C LEU A 404 -13.23 34.32 4.82
N ASN A 405 -12.39 33.97 3.84
CA ASN A 405 -11.64 34.89 2.99
C ASN A 405 -10.83 35.93 3.81
N LYS A 406 -10.28 35.51 4.96
CA LYS A 406 -9.35 36.28 5.80
C LYS A 406 -7.92 35.84 5.44
N ASP A 407 -6.98 36.77 5.27
CA ASP A 407 -5.56 36.40 5.12
C ASP A 407 -4.90 36.21 6.48
N VAL A 408 -4.69 34.94 6.87
CA VAL A 408 -4.09 34.54 8.15
C VAL A 408 -2.88 33.65 7.92
N ARG A 409 -1.91 33.72 8.85
CA ARG A 409 -0.72 32.87 8.93
C ARG A 409 -0.61 32.29 10.34
N LEU A 410 -0.63 30.97 10.44
CA LEU A 410 -0.35 30.24 11.69
C LEU A 410 1.17 30.18 11.94
N THR A 411 1.58 30.34 13.19
CA THR A 411 2.96 30.09 13.65
C THR A 411 2.89 29.16 14.85
N ILE A 412 3.57 28.01 14.78
CA ILE A 412 3.67 27.03 15.86
C ILE A 412 5.04 27.19 16.54
N ILE A 413 5.09 27.00 17.86
CA ILE A 413 6.31 27.08 18.67
C ILE A 413 6.26 25.95 19.70
N GLY A 414 7.35 25.18 19.82
CA GLY A 414 7.43 24.05 20.77
C GLY A 414 6.76 22.77 20.26
N GLU A 415 6.82 22.52 18.95
CA GLU A 415 6.23 21.33 18.34
C GLU A 415 6.83 20.02 18.87
N ASP A 416 8.14 20.00 19.13
CA ASP A 416 8.88 18.88 19.71
C ASP A 416 8.62 18.68 21.23
N THR A 417 7.67 19.39 21.83
CA THR A 417 7.38 19.25 23.26
C THR A 417 6.70 17.91 23.53
N GLU A 418 7.35 17.06 24.31
CA GLU A 418 6.79 15.80 24.78
C GLU A 418 5.81 16.05 25.95
N VAL A 419 4.60 15.50 25.83
CA VAL A 419 3.50 15.66 26.79
C VAL A 419 2.80 14.31 26.99
N ASP A 420 2.20 14.09 28.16
CA ASP A 420 1.43 12.89 28.46
C ASP A 420 0.35 12.63 27.39
N LYS A 421 0.33 11.42 26.81
CA LYS A 421 -0.63 11.02 25.77
C LYS A 421 -2.10 11.35 26.12
N THR A 422 -2.51 11.19 27.38
CA THR A 422 -3.90 11.51 27.80
C THR A 422 -4.18 13.01 27.77
N ILE A 423 -3.17 13.83 28.06
CA ILE A 423 -3.25 15.28 27.92
C ILE A 423 -3.31 15.66 26.44
N VAL A 424 -2.45 15.07 25.59
CA VAL A 424 -2.44 15.27 24.12
C VAL A 424 -3.81 14.99 23.50
N ASP A 425 -4.47 13.90 23.90
CA ASP A 425 -5.81 13.56 23.42
C ASP A 425 -6.88 14.52 23.96
N SER A 426 -6.80 14.90 25.25
CA SER A 426 -7.76 15.83 25.85
C SER A 426 -7.67 17.29 25.36
N ILE A 427 -6.50 17.72 24.88
CA ILE A 427 -6.22 19.11 24.52
C ILE A 427 -6.52 19.42 23.05
N GLN A 428 -6.66 18.38 22.21
CA GLN A 428 -6.90 18.51 20.77
C GLN A 428 -8.16 19.34 20.46
N ASP A 429 -9.30 18.98 21.05
CA ASP A 429 -10.58 19.66 20.79
C ASP A 429 -10.65 21.07 21.41
N PRO A 430 -10.20 21.32 22.66
CA PRO A 430 -10.05 22.67 23.19
C PRO A 430 -9.20 23.60 22.32
N ILE A 431 -8.03 23.13 21.83
CA ILE A 431 -7.19 23.93 20.93
C ILE A 431 -7.91 24.19 19.61
N MET A 432 -8.57 23.18 19.03
CA MET A 432 -9.38 23.35 17.83
C MET A 432 -10.43 24.46 18.00
N HIS A 433 -11.18 24.44 19.10
CA HIS A 433 -12.19 25.45 19.38
C HIS A 433 -11.59 26.84 19.59
N ILE A 434 -10.44 26.96 20.25
CA ILE A 434 -9.74 28.24 20.42
C ILE A 434 -9.28 28.79 19.06
N VAL A 435 -8.65 27.96 18.23
CA VAL A 435 -8.20 28.33 16.88
C VAL A 435 -9.38 28.76 16.00
N ARG A 436 -10.49 28.01 16.02
CA ARG A 436 -11.73 28.39 15.31
C ARG A 436 -12.28 29.72 15.78
N ASN A 437 -12.40 29.93 17.09
CA ASN A 437 -12.89 31.19 17.66
C ASN A 437 -12.00 32.39 17.30
N SER A 438 -10.66 32.20 17.27
CA SER A 438 -9.73 33.23 16.79
C SER A 438 -9.87 33.50 15.29
N MET A 439 -10.14 32.50 14.47
CA MET A 439 -10.37 32.67 13.03
C MET A 439 -11.71 33.35 12.73
N ASP A 440 -12.80 32.98 13.42
CA ASP A 440 -14.13 33.54 13.21
C ASP A 440 -14.26 34.95 13.80
N HIS A 441 -13.92 35.13 15.07
CA HIS A 441 -14.21 36.34 15.86
C HIS A 441 -13.01 37.25 16.15
N GLY A 442 -11.78 36.81 15.86
CA GLY A 442 -10.56 37.61 15.95
C GLY A 442 -10.25 38.46 14.73
#